data_AF-A0AAU8S7J1-F1
#
_entry.id   AF-A0AAU8S7J1-F1
#
_cell.length_a   1.000
_cell.length_b   1.000
_cell.length_c   1.000
_cell.angle_alpha   90.00
_cell.angle_beta   90.00
_cell.angle_gamma   90.00
#
_symmetry.space_group_name_H-M   'P 1'
#
loop_
_entity.id
_entity.type
_entity.pdbx_description
1 polymer ?
#
loop_
_entity_poly.entity_id
_entity_poly.type
_entity_poly.pdbx_seq_one_letter_code
_entity_poly.pdbx_strand_id
1 'polypeptide(L)'
;MLGVSLVVSAQESRNQCIKSMGADLGAMYYDLNDQLLETLLLWKQYEQLFCVDQATVQVLNDSAPTFFGVVQAQFWDAVMLGISRLTDPAMTGKKPNLSISAIPPIISDTQVRAQVESAVATALIDAEFAREHRNKRIAHNDLVHIQGLAASPLSPASRLKIKAALSSVCAVLEILNGHYRQSVMLYDDLIYDGGAGSVVHLLEDGLRHQDCDSAE
;
A
#
# COMPACT_ATOMS: atom_id res chain seq x y z
N MET A 1 -20.56 31.87 8.19
CA MET A 1 -19.27 32.02 7.50
C MET A 1 -18.56 30.67 7.61
N LEU A 2 -18.93 29.71 6.77
CA LEU A 2 -18.39 28.35 6.81
C LEU A 2 -17.05 28.38 6.07
N GLY A 3 -15.97 28.04 6.78
CA GLY A 3 -14.63 28.00 6.23
C GLY A 3 -14.55 27.00 5.09
N VAL A 4 -14.25 27.50 3.90
CA VAL A 4 -13.84 26.70 2.77
C VAL A 4 -12.54 26.01 3.18
N SER A 5 -12.61 24.74 3.56
CA SER A 5 -11.42 23.89 3.59
C SER A 5 -10.95 23.80 2.14
N LEU A 6 -9.87 24.52 1.82
CA LEU A 6 -9.25 24.48 0.51
C LEU A 6 -8.72 23.07 0.29
N VAL A 7 -9.48 22.24 -0.42
CA VAL A 7 -8.95 21.00 -0.99
C VAL A 7 -7.87 21.42 -1.98
N VAL A 8 -6.62 21.26 -1.57
CA VAL A 8 -5.46 21.50 -2.45
C VAL A 8 -5.56 20.49 -3.59
N SER A 9 -5.55 20.96 -4.84
CA SER A 9 -5.64 20.06 -5.99
C SER A 9 -4.37 19.21 -6.10
N ALA A 10 -4.47 18.04 -6.75
CA ALA A 10 -3.32 17.18 -7.03
C ALA A 10 -2.15 17.94 -7.69
N GLN A 11 -2.48 18.82 -8.65
CA GLN A 11 -1.49 19.65 -9.31
C GLN A 11 -0.80 20.63 -8.35
N GLU A 12 -1.54 21.24 -7.44
CA GLU A 12 -0.99 22.17 -6.46
C GLU A 12 -0.11 21.44 -5.43
N SER A 13 -0.55 20.28 -4.93
CA SER A 13 0.26 19.43 -4.04
C SER A 13 1.57 19.00 -4.70
N ARG A 14 1.54 18.64 -5.99
CA ARG A 14 2.73 18.31 -6.77
C ARG A 14 3.67 19.50 -6.94
N ASN A 15 3.11 20.68 -7.25
CA ASN A 15 3.89 21.92 -7.38
C ASN A 15 4.57 22.31 -6.06
N GLN A 16 3.91 22.09 -4.92
CA GLN A 16 4.49 22.32 -3.60
C GLN A 16 5.68 21.39 -3.34
N CYS A 17 5.58 20.11 -3.70
CA CYS A 17 6.71 19.18 -3.59
C CYS A 17 7.90 19.60 -4.46
N ILE A 18 7.65 19.99 -5.72
CA ILE A 18 8.67 20.53 -6.64
C ILE A 18 9.33 21.78 -6.06
N LYS A 19 8.54 22.69 -5.49
CA LYS A 19 9.07 23.92 -4.88
C LYS A 19 9.98 23.62 -3.69
N SER A 20 9.67 22.61 -2.88
CA SER A 20 10.44 22.23 -1.69
C SER A 20 11.67 21.39 -1.98
N MET A 21 11.61 20.48 -2.96
CA MET A 21 12.65 19.45 -3.19
C MET A 21 13.43 19.65 -4.50
N GLY A 22 13.02 20.57 -5.35
CA GLY A 22 13.51 20.70 -6.73
C GLY A 22 12.67 19.89 -7.72
N ALA A 23 12.88 20.15 -9.02
CA ALA A 23 12.04 19.61 -10.09
C ALA A 23 12.02 18.07 -10.11
N ASP A 24 13.19 17.44 -10.16
CA ASP A 24 13.29 15.99 -10.32
C ASP A 24 12.86 15.24 -9.04
N LEU A 25 13.44 15.62 -7.89
CA LEU A 25 13.16 14.95 -6.62
C LEU A 25 11.73 15.21 -6.14
N GLY A 26 11.23 16.45 -6.27
CA GLY A 26 9.87 16.79 -5.83
C GLY A 26 8.78 16.15 -6.66
N ALA A 27 8.98 16.02 -7.97
CA ALA A 27 8.10 15.25 -8.84
C ALA A 27 8.10 13.76 -8.46
N MET A 28 9.29 13.15 -8.35
CA MET A 28 9.44 11.73 -7.97
C MET A 28 8.82 11.43 -6.61
N TYR A 29 9.06 12.30 -5.62
CA TYR A 29 8.49 12.18 -4.28
C TYR A 29 6.97 12.21 -4.29
N TYR A 30 6.37 13.19 -5.00
CA TYR A 30 4.92 13.31 -5.07
C TYR A 30 4.29 12.06 -5.70
N ASP A 31 4.81 11.64 -6.85
CA ASP A 31 4.27 10.51 -7.61
C ASP A 31 4.42 9.18 -6.81
N LEU A 32 5.54 8.99 -6.08
CA LEU A 32 5.72 7.84 -5.18
C LEU A 32 4.83 7.89 -3.93
N ASN A 33 4.67 9.07 -3.35
CA ASN A 33 3.82 9.26 -2.17
C ASN A 33 2.36 8.96 -2.51
N ASP A 34 1.87 9.41 -3.65
CA ASP A 34 0.51 9.11 -4.13
C ASP A 34 0.29 7.60 -4.28
N GLN A 35 1.25 6.91 -4.92
CA GLN A 35 1.20 5.46 -5.08
C GLN A 35 1.29 4.70 -3.73
N LEU A 36 2.07 5.21 -2.78
CA LEU A 36 2.14 4.66 -1.42
C LEU A 36 0.79 4.83 -0.71
N LEU A 37 0.18 6.02 -0.77
CA LEU A 37 -1.12 6.31 -0.16
C LEU A 37 -2.23 5.41 -0.74
N GLU A 38 -2.24 5.19 -2.05
CA GLU A 38 -3.16 4.24 -2.68
C GLU A 38 -2.96 2.82 -2.13
N THR A 39 -1.71 2.38 -2.00
CA THR A 39 -1.38 1.04 -1.49
C THR A 39 -1.76 0.89 0.00
N LEU A 40 -1.49 1.92 0.82
CA LEU A 40 -1.88 1.97 2.22
C LEU A 40 -3.41 1.98 2.38
N LEU A 41 -4.14 2.68 1.52
CA LEU A 41 -5.60 2.67 1.51
C LEU A 41 -6.12 1.25 1.27
N LEU A 42 -5.63 0.56 0.24
CA LEU A 42 -6.02 -0.84 -0.03
C LEU A 42 -5.72 -1.75 1.17
N TRP A 43 -4.55 -1.60 1.79
CA TRP A 43 -4.21 -2.35 2.99
C TRP A 43 -5.15 -2.05 4.15
N LYS A 44 -5.50 -0.78 4.36
CA LYS A 44 -6.44 -0.38 5.41
C LYS A 44 -7.83 -0.98 5.20
N GLN A 45 -8.32 -1.01 3.96
CA GLN A 45 -9.60 -1.66 3.64
C GLN A 45 -9.55 -3.17 3.91
N TYR A 46 -8.44 -3.82 3.56
CA TYR A 46 -8.21 -5.22 3.90
C TYR A 46 -8.23 -5.46 5.41
N GLU A 47 -7.56 -4.60 6.19
CA GLU A 47 -7.54 -4.70 7.65
C GLU A 47 -8.94 -4.55 8.26
N GLN A 48 -9.71 -3.57 7.79
CA GLN A 48 -11.08 -3.32 8.27
C GLN A 48 -12.04 -4.48 8.01
N LEU A 49 -11.83 -5.25 6.94
CA LEU A 49 -12.68 -6.40 6.63
C LEU A 49 -12.19 -7.70 7.28
N PHE A 50 -10.88 -7.94 7.32
CA PHE A 50 -10.34 -9.29 7.57
C PHE A 50 -9.40 -9.37 8.78
N CYS A 51 -9.11 -8.25 9.45
CA CYS A 51 -8.14 -8.18 10.55
C CYS A 51 -8.68 -7.59 11.85
N VAL A 52 -9.97 -7.27 11.94
CA VAL A 52 -10.59 -6.71 13.16
C VAL A 52 -10.75 -7.81 14.21
N ASP A 53 -11.66 -8.75 13.98
CA ASP A 53 -11.91 -9.90 14.85
C ASP A 53 -12.67 -11.01 14.09
N GLN A 54 -12.93 -12.13 14.79
CA GLN A 54 -13.67 -13.25 14.21
C GLN A 54 -15.15 -12.94 13.95
N ALA A 55 -15.77 -12.06 14.73
CA ALA A 55 -17.18 -11.70 14.57
C ALA A 55 -17.39 -10.94 13.26
N THR A 56 -16.51 -9.98 12.96
CA THR A 56 -16.46 -9.24 11.70
C THR A 56 -16.35 -10.19 10.51
N VAL A 57 -15.44 -11.16 10.57
CA VAL A 57 -15.25 -12.15 9.50
C VAL A 57 -16.50 -13.03 9.33
N GLN A 58 -17.16 -13.38 10.45
CA GLN A 58 -18.39 -14.16 10.41
C GLN A 58 -19.52 -13.40 9.70
N VAL A 59 -19.69 -12.11 9.97
CA VAL A 59 -20.65 -11.24 9.26
C VAL A 59 -20.43 -11.28 7.75
N LEU A 60 -19.17 -11.20 7.30
CA LEU A 60 -18.85 -11.26 5.87
C LEU A 60 -19.21 -12.63 5.26
N ASN A 61 -18.91 -13.71 5.99
CA ASN A 61 -19.21 -15.08 5.57
C ASN A 61 -20.72 -15.36 5.51
N ASP A 62 -21.51 -14.81 6.43
CA ASP A 62 -22.96 -15.00 6.47
C ASP A 62 -23.67 -14.13 5.42
N SER A 63 -23.12 -12.95 5.13
CA SER A 63 -23.71 -12.01 4.18
C SER A 63 -23.48 -12.40 2.72
N ALA A 64 -22.22 -12.61 2.32
CA ALA A 64 -21.85 -12.81 0.92
C ALA A 64 -20.48 -13.53 0.80
N PRO A 65 -20.38 -14.81 1.20
CA PRO A 65 -19.09 -15.47 1.41
C PRO A 65 -18.23 -15.53 0.15
N THR A 66 -18.83 -15.84 -1.00
CA THR A 66 -18.09 -15.91 -2.28
C THR A 66 -17.56 -14.54 -2.69
N PHE A 67 -18.35 -13.48 -2.53
CA PHE A 67 -17.92 -12.12 -2.86
C PHE A 67 -16.76 -11.68 -1.97
N PHE A 68 -16.88 -11.85 -0.65
CA PHE A 68 -15.82 -11.46 0.28
C PHE A 68 -14.56 -12.31 0.16
N GLY A 69 -14.67 -13.59 -0.22
CA GLY A 69 -13.51 -14.41 -0.59
C GLY A 69 -12.75 -13.86 -1.81
N VAL A 70 -13.46 -13.40 -2.84
CA VAL A 70 -12.84 -12.73 -4.00
C VAL A 70 -12.20 -11.42 -3.58
N VAL A 71 -12.91 -10.57 -2.82
CA VAL A 71 -12.38 -9.28 -2.33
C VAL A 71 -11.12 -9.48 -1.50
N GLN A 72 -11.10 -10.48 -0.61
CA GLN A 72 -9.94 -10.80 0.21
C GLN A 72 -8.72 -11.13 -0.66
N ALA A 73 -8.89 -12.01 -1.64
CA ALA A 73 -7.81 -12.39 -2.54
C ALA A 73 -7.32 -11.21 -3.40
N GLN A 74 -8.24 -10.40 -3.94
CA GLN A 74 -7.89 -9.27 -4.80
C GLN A 74 -7.18 -8.15 -4.04
N PHE A 75 -7.62 -7.80 -2.83
CA PHE A 75 -6.91 -6.82 -2.00
C PHE A 75 -5.52 -7.30 -1.60
N TRP A 76 -5.39 -8.57 -1.22
CA TRP A 76 -4.11 -9.17 -0.89
C TRP A 76 -3.11 -9.06 -2.04
N ASP A 77 -3.54 -9.43 -3.25
CA ASP A 77 -2.69 -9.36 -4.45
C ASP A 77 -2.40 -7.92 -4.88
N ALA A 78 -3.39 -7.03 -4.80
CA ALA A 78 -3.22 -5.62 -5.14
C ALA A 78 -2.19 -4.93 -4.22
N VAL A 79 -2.22 -5.21 -2.91
CA VAL A 79 -1.24 -4.67 -1.95
C VAL A 79 0.16 -5.20 -2.25
N MET A 80 0.32 -6.50 -2.52
CA MET A 80 1.62 -7.05 -2.91
C MET A 80 2.16 -6.46 -4.23
N LEU A 81 1.29 -6.21 -5.21
CA LEU A 81 1.66 -5.52 -6.44
C LEU A 81 2.05 -4.06 -6.17
N GLY A 82 1.34 -3.37 -5.28
CA GLY A 82 1.69 -2.02 -4.82
C GLY A 82 3.09 -1.97 -4.22
N ILE A 83 3.37 -2.82 -3.24
CA ILE A 83 4.70 -2.97 -2.61
C ILE A 83 5.77 -3.29 -3.65
N SER A 84 5.49 -4.22 -4.58
CA SER A 84 6.46 -4.61 -5.61
C SER A 84 6.81 -3.44 -6.53
N ARG A 85 5.82 -2.66 -6.98
CA ARG A 85 6.06 -1.49 -7.85
C ARG A 85 6.86 -0.40 -7.12
N LEU A 86 6.49 -0.11 -5.87
CA LEU A 86 7.19 0.88 -5.03
C LEU A 86 8.65 0.51 -4.77
N THR A 87 8.99 -0.79 -4.83
CA THR A 87 10.32 -1.34 -4.51
C THR A 87 11.01 -2.03 -5.69
N ASP A 88 10.55 -1.78 -6.92
CA ASP A 88 11.20 -2.33 -8.11
C ASP A 88 12.60 -1.73 -8.29
N PRO A 89 13.47 -2.34 -9.12
CA PRO A 89 14.71 -1.68 -9.53
C PRO A 89 14.41 -0.30 -10.15
N ALA A 90 15.37 0.64 -10.06
CA ALA A 90 15.21 1.98 -10.64
C ALA A 90 14.92 1.96 -12.15
N MET A 91 15.27 0.88 -12.84
CA MET A 91 15.02 0.68 -14.27
C MET A 91 14.64 -0.77 -14.57
N THR A 92 13.79 -0.95 -15.58
CA THR A 92 13.56 -2.24 -16.24
C THR A 92 14.02 -2.14 -17.69
N GLY A 93 15.11 -2.83 -18.02
CA GLY A 93 15.79 -2.65 -19.31
C GLY A 93 16.28 -1.21 -19.46
N LYS A 94 15.72 -0.46 -20.40
CA LYS A 94 16.07 0.95 -20.65
C LYS A 94 15.05 1.96 -20.10
N LYS A 95 13.96 1.49 -19.49
CA LYS A 95 12.87 2.37 -19.02
C LYS A 95 13.04 2.63 -17.52
N PRO A 96 12.96 3.89 -17.06
CA PRO A 96 12.94 4.19 -15.63
C PRO A 96 11.62 3.72 -15.02
N ASN A 97 11.70 3.28 -13.76
CA ASN A 97 10.54 2.90 -12.97
C ASN A 97 10.26 3.98 -11.91
N LEU A 98 8.98 4.18 -11.61
CA LEU A 98 8.56 4.94 -10.43
C LEU A 98 8.76 4.03 -9.20
N SER A 99 9.95 4.11 -8.61
CA SER A 99 10.35 3.29 -7.46
C SER A 99 11.26 4.07 -6.51
N ILE A 100 11.20 3.74 -5.22
CA ILE A 100 12.10 4.32 -4.21
C ILE A 100 13.58 4.06 -4.54
N SER A 101 13.88 2.99 -5.30
CA SER A 101 15.23 2.67 -5.77
C SER A 101 15.81 3.75 -6.70
N ALA A 102 14.96 4.56 -7.33
CA ALA A 102 15.39 5.64 -8.23
C ALA A 102 15.72 6.95 -7.50
N ILE A 103 15.44 7.04 -6.19
CA ILE A 103 15.60 8.28 -5.41
C ILE A 103 17.07 8.60 -5.08
N PRO A 104 17.91 7.68 -4.56
CA PRO A 104 19.24 8.05 -4.08
C PRO A 104 20.12 8.84 -5.07
N PRO A 105 20.17 8.46 -6.37
CA PRO A 105 21.00 9.16 -7.34
C PRO A 105 20.63 10.63 -7.57
N ILE A 106 19.39 11.04 -7.27
CA ILE A 106 18.89 12.39 -7.53
C ILE A 106 18.90 13.30 -6.29
N ILE A 107 19.31 12.79 -5.12
CA ILE A 107 19.48 13.59 -3.89
C ILE A 107 20.83 14.29 -3.93
N SER A 108 20.89 15.63 -3.84
CA SER A 108 22.17 16.36 -3.81
C SER A 108 22.88 16.33 -2.45
N ASP A 109 22.13 16.38 -1.35
CA ASP A 109 22.69 16.33 0.01
C ASP A 109 23.23 14.92 0.33
N THR A 110 24.54 14.83 0.62
CA THR A 110 25.22 13.54 0.82
C THR A 110 24.80 12.83 2.11
N GLN A 111 24.47 13.58 3.16
CA GLN A 111 24.04 12.99 4.43
C GLN A 111 22.62 12.42 4.30
N VAL A 112 21.71 13.17 3.68
CA VAL A 112 20.35 12.71 3.38
C VAL A 112 20.38 11.53 2.43
N ARG A 113 21.24 11.57 1.40
CA ARG A 113 21.40 10.46 0.46
C ARG A 113 21.78 9.17 1.19
N ALA A 114 22.78 9.20 2.07
CA ALA A 114 23.20 8.02 2.82
C ALA A 114 22.08 7.46 3.72
N GLN A 115 21.28 8.33 4.35
CA GLN A 115 20.12 7.90 5.15
C GLN A 115 19.06 7.22 4.27
N VAL A 116 18.75 7.81 3.12
CA VAL A 116 17.79 7.25 2.16
C VAL A 116 18.30 5.94 1.57
N GLU A 117 19.57 5.82 1.23
CA GLU A 117 20.17 4.56 0.74
C GLU A 117 20.01 3.42 1.74
N SER A 118 20.27 3.70 3.02
CA SER A 118 20.09 2.73 4.10
C SER A 118 18.62 2.30 4.24
N ALA A 119 17.69 3.28 4.25
CA ALA A 119 16.26 3.00 4.37
C ALA A 119 15.71 2.25 3.14
N VAL A 120 16.17 2.58 1.93
CA VAL A 120 15.85 1.85 0.70
C VAL A 120 16.34 0.41 0.79
N ALA A 121 17.57 0.17 1.26
CA ALA A 121 18.09 -1.19 1.40
C ALA A 121 17.20 -2.04 2.33
N THR A 122 16.76 -1.49 3.46
CA THR A 122 15.81 -2.14 4.37
C THR A 122 14.47 -2.42 3.68
N ALA A 123 13.88 -1.42 3.01
CA ALA A 123 12.61 -1.59 2.29
C ALA A 123 12.70 -2.65 1.19
N LEU A 124 13.83 -2.75 0.49
CA LEU A 124 14.05 -3.78 -0.52
C LEU A 124 14.08 -5.19 0.08
N ILE A 125 14.72 -5.37 1.24
CA ILE A 125 14.74 -6.65 1.96
C ILE A 125 13.33 -7.03 2.40
N ASP A 126 12.62 -6.12 3.07
CA ASP A 126 11.29 -6.38 3.60
C ASP A 126 10.27 -6.67 2.48
N ALA A 127 10.45 -6.09 1.30
CA ALA A 127 9.58 -6.27 0.14
C ALA A 127 9.93 -7.48 -0.76
N GLU A 128 10.98 -8.24 -0.45
CA GLU A 128 11.43 -9.35 -1.31
C GLU A 128 10.34 -10.39 -1.57
N PHE A 129 9.58 -10.76 -0.53
CA PHE A 129 8.48 -11.72 -0.64
C PHE A 129 7.41 -11.25 -1.64
N ALA A 130 7.07 -9.95 -1.64
CA ALA A 130 6.05 -9.40 -2.52
C ALA A 130 6.48 -9.48 -3.98
N ARG A 131 7.75 -9.18 -4.28
CA ARG A 131 8.32 -9.31 -5.63
C ARG A 131 8.36 -10.75 -6.09
N GLU A 132 8.70 -11.69 -5.20
CA GLU A 132 8.65 -13.12 -5.51
C GLU A 132 7.22 -13.56 -5.86
N HIS A 133 6.23 -13.18 -5.05
CA HIS A 133 4.82 -13.48 -5.31
C HIS A 133 4.31 -12.86 -6.61
N ARG A 134 4.67 -11.61 -6.91
CA ARG A 134 4.37 -11.00 -8.20
C ARG A 134 4.89 -11.87 -9.33
N ASN A 135 6.18 -12.20 -9.29
CA ASN A 135 6.86 -12.86 -10.39
C ASN A 135 6.33 -14.28 -10.62
N LYS A 136 5.96 -14.99 -9.54
CA LYS A 136 5.64 -16.42 -9.66
C LYS A 136 4.14 -16.73 -9.67
N ARG A 137 3.31 -15.91 -8.99
CA ARG A 137 1.89 -16.19 -8.78
C ARG A 137 0.94 -15.18 -9.41
N ILE A 138 1.25 -13.88 -9.36
CA ILE A 138 0.26 -12.83 -9.66
C ILE A 138 0.38 -12.33 -11.10
N ALA A 139 1.58 -11.97 -11.56
CA ALA A 139 1.75 -11.23 -12.82
C ALA A 139 2.24 -12.09 -13.98
N HIS A 140 3.19 -13.00 -13.75
CA HIS A 140 3.82 -13.77 -14.83
C HIS A 140 3.38 -15.22 -14.92
N ASN A 141 2.50 -15.69 -14.01
CA ASN A 141 1.96 -17.05 -14.01
C ASN A 141 3.05 -18.09 -14.31
N ASP A 142 4.09 -18.12 -13.48
CA ASP A 142 5.25 -18.96 -13.73
C ASP A 142 4.82 -20.43 -13.83
N LEU A 143 5.02 -21.01 -15.01
CA LEU A 143 4.51 -22.33 -15.37
C LEU A 143 5.02 -23.42 -14.42
N VAL A 144 6.26 -23.28 -13.95
CA VAL A 144 6.90 -24.25 -13.04
C VAL A 144 6.24 -24.20 -11.66
N HIS A 145 5.89 -22.99 -11.18
CA HIS A 145 5.13 -22.83 -9.93
C HIS A 145 3.68 -23.30 -10.06
N ILE A 146 3.01 -22.96 -11.16
CA ILE A 146 1.61 -23.35 -11.37
C ILE A 146 1.44 -24.87 -11.50
N GLN A 147 2.39 -25.54 -12.16
CA GLN A 147 2.36 -27.00 -12.34
C GLN A 147 2.92 -27.76 -11.12
N GLY A 148 3.31 -27.06 -10.04
CA GLY A 148 3.87 -27.69 -8.85
C GLY A 148 5.23 -28.38 -9.08
N LEU A 149 5.93 -28.00 -10.16
CA LEU A 149 7.24 -28.54 -10.54
C LEU A 149 8.40 -27.81 -9.83
N ALA A 150 8.10 -26.73 -9.11
CA ALA A 150 9.09 -25.99 -8.34
C ALA A 150 9.58 -26.82 -7.15
N ALA A 151 10.90 -27.00 -7.05
CA ALA A 151 11.55 -27.71 -5.95
C ALA A 151 11.44 -26.99 -4.59
N SER A 152 10.92 -25.75 -4.55
CA SER A 152 10.77 -24.97 -3.32
C SER A 152 9.48 -24.14 -3.34
N PRO A 153 8.69 -24.14 -2.26
CA PRO A 153 7.50 -23.30 -2.15
C PRO A 153 7.87 -21.82 -2.14
N LEU A 154 6.91 -20.95 -2.53
CA LEU A 154 7.06 -19.50 -2.40
C LEU A 154 7.36 -19.11 -0.96
N SER A 155 8.13 -18.04 -0.76
CA SER A 155 8.30 -17.50 0.58
C SER A 155 6.93 -17.22 1.22
N PRO A 156 6.75 -17.51 2.51
CA PRO A 156 5.45 -17.29 3.15
C PRO A 156 5.17 -15.78 3.22
N ALA A 157 4.13 -15.31 2.54
CA ALA A 157 3.56 -13.99 2.77
C ALA A 157 2.73 -13.99 4.05
N SER A 158 2.82 -12.91 4.83
CA SER A 158 2.03 -12.74 6.05
C SER A 158 1.64 -11.28 6.24
N ARG A 159 0.60 -11.03 7.03
CA ARG A 159 0.16 -9.67 7.38
C ARG A 159 1.29 -8.87 8.03
N LEU A 160 2.11 -9.53 8.85
CA LEU A 160 3.29 -8.93 9.48
C LEU A 160 4.32 -8.47 8.44
N LYS A 161 4.58 -9.29 7.42
CA LYS A 161 5.50 -8.94 6.34
C LYS A 161 4.97 -7.80 5.47
N ILE A 162 3.67 -7.79 5.16
CA ILE A 162 3.03 -6.68 4.44
C ILE A 162 3.19 -5.39 5.23
N LYS A 163 2.87 -5.40 6.53
CA LYS A 163 3.01 -4.22 7.39
C LYS A 163 4.47 -3.74 7.44
N ALA A 164 5.43 -4.65 7.66
CA ALA A 164 6.85 -4.31 7.69
C ALA A 164 7.31 -3.66 6.37
N ALA A 165 6.96 -4.25 5.22
CA ALA A 165 7.32 -3.69 3.92
C ALA A 165 6.72 -2.29 3.70
N LEU A 166 5.44 -2.08 4.02
CA LEU A 166 4.79 -0.77 3.89
C LEU A 166 5.45 0.26 4.82
N SER A 167 5.68 -0.08 6.09
CA SER A 167 6.35 0.80 7.04
C SER A 167 7.77 1.18 6.59
N SER A 168 8.53 0.25 6.03
CA SER A 168 9.87 0.53 5.52
C SER A 168 9.84 1.45 4.29
N VAL A 169 8.82 1.36 3.42
CA VAL A 169 8.61 2.33 2.33
C VAL A 169 8.19 3.69 2.87
N CYS A 170 7.30 3.76 3.86
CA CYS A 170 6.94 5.01 4.54
C CYS A 170 8.19 5.72 5.07
N ALA A 171 9.06 5.00 5.78
CA ALA A 171 10.28 5.55 6.37
C ALA A 171 11.19 6.24 5.33
N VAL A 172 11.30 5.70 4.12
CA VAL A 172 12.06 6.32 3.03
C VAL A 172 11.48 7.69 2.66
N LEU A 173 10.16 7.77 2.49
CA LEU A 173 9.50 9.03 2.12
C LEU A 173 9.43 10.02 3.30
N GLU A 174 9.38 9.55 4.54
CA GLU A 174 9.44 10.39 5.74
C GLU A 174 10.78 11.09 5.89
N ILE A 175 11.91 10.44 5.58
CA ILE A 175 13.23 11.07 5.60
C ILE A 175 13.25 12.29 4.67
N LEU A 176 12.74 12.13 3.44
CA LEU A 176 12.65 13.22 2.47
C LEU A 176 11.70 14.33 2.93
N ASN A 177 10.52 13.96 3.41
CA ASN A 177 9.53 14.92 3.86
C ASN A 177 10.02 15.72 5.08
N GLY A 178 10.65 15.06 6.04
CA GLY A 178 11.24 15.69 7.23
C GLY A 178 12.37 16.65 6.85
N HIS A 179 13.27 16.24 5.96
CA HIS A 179 14.39 17.07 5.54
C HIS A 179 13.95 18.29 4.71
N TYR A 180 13.18 18.08 3.63
CA TYR A 180 12.87 19.15 2.66
C TYR A 180 11.60 19.94 2.97
N ARG A 181 10.66 19.37 3.72
CA ARG A 181 9.36 19.99 4.02
C ARG A 181 9.16 20.29 5.50
N GLN A 182 10.11 19.91 6.37
CA GLN A 182 10.06 20.14 7.82
C GLN A 182 8.72 19.74 8.44
N SER A 183 8.13 18.66 7.93
CA SER A 183 6.83 18.15 8.35
C SER A 183 6.90 16.65 8.58
N VAL A 184 5.96 16.16 9.39
CA VAL A 184 5.73 14.73 9.60
C VAL A 184 4.53 14.33 8.76
N MET A 185 4.66 13.28 7.96
CA MET A 185 3.52 12.61 7.34
C MET A 185 3.03 11.53 8.29
N LEU A 186 1.76 11.59 8.68
CA LEU A 186 1.15 10.58 9.55
C LEU A 186 0.45 9.54 8.68
N TYR A 187 1.21 8.60 8.11
CA TYR A 187 0.64 7.54 7.26
C TYR A 187 -0.28 6.59 8.03
N ASP A 188 -0.04 6.41 9.34
CA ASP A 188 -0.87 5.55 10.19
C ASP A 188 -2.23 6.18 10.53
N ASP A 189 -2.31 7.51 10.51
CA ASP A 189 -3.51 8.30 10.86
C ASP A 189 -4.31 8.72 9.63
N LEU A 190 -4.21 8.00 8.51
CA LEU A 190 -5.04 8.26 7.35
C LEU A 190 -6.51 7.98 7.70
N ILE A 191 -7.24 9.05 8.03
CA ILE A 191 -8.68 9.02 8.31
C ILE A 191 -9.40 8.95 6.96
N TYR A 192 -10.03 7.82 6.68
CA TYR A 192 -10.90 7.65 5.52
C TYR A 192 -12.35 7.53 5.97
N ASP A 193 -13.10 8.62 5.77
CA ASP A 193 -14.56 8.58 5.87
C ASP A 193 -15.12 7.62 4.81
N GLY A 194 -16.05 6.75 5.20
CA GLY A 194 -16.67 5.78 4.28
C GLY A 194 -15.81 4.58 3.90
N GLY A 195 -14.81 4.22 4.73
CA GLY A 195 -14.04 2.98 4.57
C GLY A 195 -14.88 1.69 4.71
N ALA A 196 -14.26 0.53 4.47
CA ALA A 196 -14.89 -0.78 4.47
C ALA A 196 -15.48 -1.18 5.83
N GLY A 197 -15.00 -0.59 6.93
CA GLY A 197 -15.66 -0.74 8.24
C GLY A 197 -17.13 -0.30 8.24
N SER A 198 -17.49 0.71 7.43
CA SER A 198 -18.90 1.12 7.27
C SER A 198 -19.75 0.06 6.58
N VAL A 199 -19.15 -0.71 5.66
CA VAL A 199 -19.82 -1.84 4.99
C VAL A 199 -20.13 -2.93 5.99
N VAL A 200 -19.20 -3.25 6.90
CA VAL A 200 -19.43 -4.23 7.97
C VAL A 200 -20.65 -3.83 8.81
N HIS A 201 -20.71 -2.57 9.26
CA HIS A 201 -21.82 -2.08 10.07
C HIS A 201 -23.17 -2.21 9.35
N LEU A 202 -23.21 -1.85 8.05
CA LEU A 202 -24.44 -2.00 7.25
C LEU A 202 -24.87 -3.47 7.07
N LEU A 203 -23.91 -4.39 6.94
CA LEU A 203 -24.20 -5.82 6.82
C LEU A 203 -24.70 -6.40 8.14
N GLU A 204 -24.09 -6.04 9.26
CA GLU A 204 -24.56 -6.41 10.61
C GLU A 204 -26.01 -5.96 10.83
N ASP A 205 -26.34 -4.73 10.45
CA ASP A 205 -27.70 -4.21 10.53
C ASP A 205 -28.66 -5.00 9.64
N GLY A 206 -28.24 -5.31 8.40
CA GLY A 206 -29.05 -6.07 7.46
C GLY A 206 -29.36 -7.49 7.93
N LEU A 207 -28.36 -8.22 8.44
CA LEU A 207 -28.54 -9.58 8.96
C LEU A 207 -29.50 -9.60 10.16
N ARG A 208 -29.37 -8.63 11.08
CA ARG A 208 -30.27 -8.51 12.24
C ARG A 208 -31.73 -8.36 11.86
N HIS A 209 -32.05 -7.67 10.76
CA HIS A 209 -33.43 -7.51 10.31
C HIS A 209 -33.97 -8.76 9.59
N GLN A 210 -33.13 -9.47 8.82
CA GLN A 210 -33.53 -10.72 8.18
C GLN A 210 -33.90 -11.82 9.19
N ASP A 211 -33.19 -11.88 10.31
CA ASP A 211 -33.48 -12.85 11.38
C ASP A 211 -34.81 -12.54 12.07
N CYS A 212 -35.20 -11.26 12.20
CA CYS A 212 -36.50 -10.86 12.75
C CYS A 212 -37.66 -11.24 11.81
N ASP A 213 -37.51 -11.00 10.50
CA ASP A 213 -38.54 -11.32 9.51
C ASP A 213 -38.71 -12.83 9.31
N SER A 214 -37.70 -13.63 9.64
CA SER A 214 -37.73 -15.10 9.53
C SER A 214 -38.37 -15.80 10.74
N ALA A 215 -38.67 -15.04 11.81
CA ALA A 215 -39.21 -15.57 13.07
C ALA A 215 -40.73 -15.33 13.25
N GLU A 216 -41.40 -14.69 12.27
CA GLU A 216 -42.86 -14.54 12.16
C GLU A 216 -43.48 -15.57 11.21
#